data_AF-A0A5C6BUZ2-F1
#
_entry.id   AF-A0A5C6BUZ2-F1
#
_cell.length_a   1.000
_cell.length_b   1.000
_cell.length_c   1.000
_cell.angle_alpha   90.00
_cell.angle_beta   90.00
_cell.angle_gamma   90.00
#
_symmetry.space_group_name_H-M   'P 1'
#
loop_
_entity.id
_entity.type
_entity.pdbx_description
1 polymer ?
#
loop_
_entity_poly.entity_id
_entity_poly.type
_entity_poly.pdbx_seq_one_letter_code
_entity_poly.pdbx_strand_id
1 'polypeptide(L)'
;MALGKRRREQQGEFWISTEKLCNAPRNAFYDRLNQLLNEIRFDEKLEKAAKPYYEETGRKGLAPGIYFRMIFIGYFEDISSQRGIAWRCADSRSLSKLLGYSPDEPTPDHSTLSLTRDRLPMEIHNLAFELILKATADHGLLAGKTLGVDATDLEANASLKSIVRKDNGDDWQAYLRKLYAEETGKTNPTDEELRRFDKGRKSKKKVSNEHWESATDPDSRIGKMKDGRFHLKYKAENAVDLKTNVIVSAEVYHGDRGDTSTIEDTVNAAKVNLKKAGTDLEVEEVVADKGYHSEQALDDLQNKCNARTYIPEPERKGHRTWTDKTPEREGSYRRNRRNTKGNRGRKLQRLRSERVERTFAHLCDTGGARRTWLRGLEKVQKRYMSAAIAHNLGQVMRKLTGAGKPRYLAVLAERAFSRFGVFWAGWAPTVRLLKPWTHPICIHTEFKNAIAA
;
A
#
# COMPACT_ATOMS: atom_id res chain seq x y z
N MET A 1 -32.92 31.10 -21.04
CA MET A 1 -32.87 29.62 -20.92
C MET A 1 -34.25 29.11 -20.54
N ALA A 2 -34.79 28.14 -21.26
CA ALA A 2 -36.04 27.47 -20.88
C ALA A 2 -35.74 26.30 -19.93
N LEU A 3 -36.63 26.07 -18.95
CA LEU A 3 -36.48 24.96 -18.00
C LEU A 3 -36.72 23.63 -18.72
N GLY A 4 -35.67 22.82 -18.88
CA GLY A 4 -35.80 21.45 -19.38
C GLY A 4 -36.56 20.58 -18.37
N LYS A 5 -37.55 19.82 -18.83
CA LYS A 5 -38.22 18.79 -18.03
C LYS A 5 -37.54 17.44 -18.25
N ARG A 6 -37.24 16.72 -17.17
CA ARG A 6 -36.72 15.33 -17.23
C ARG A 6 -37.74 14.45 -17.96
N ARG A 7 -37.32 13.76 -19.02
CA ARG A 7 -38.13 12.70 -19.65
C ARG A 7 -38.25 11.54 -18.67
N ARG A 8 -39.47 11.22 -18.23
CA ARG A 8 -39.75 10.22 -17.18
C ARG A 8 -39.82 8.80 -17.75
N GLU A 9 -40.24 8.68 -19.00
CA GLU A 9 -40.28 7.45 -19.77
C GLU A 9 -39.67 7.71 -21.15
N GLN A 10 -38.76 6.84 -21.56
CA GLN A 10 -38.21 6.79 -22.91
C GLN A 10 -38.32 5.33 -23.37
N GLN A 11 -39.03 5.11 -24.46
CA GLN A 11 -38.94 3.86 -25.20
C GLN A 11 -37.52 3.79 -25.77
N GLY A 12 -36.74 2.79 -25.38
CA GLY A 12 -35.39 2.58 -25.92
C GLY A 12 -35.46 2.25 -27.41
N GLU A 13 -34.59 2.84 -28.22
CA GLU A 13 -34.39 2.38 -29.59
C GLU A 13 -33.84 0.95 -29.57
N PHE A 14 -34.40 0.07 -30.41
CA PHE A 14 -33.94 -1.32 -30.49
C PHE A 14 -32.52 -1.44 -31.06
N TRP A 15 -32.09 -0.47 -31.88
CA TRP A 15 -30.78 -0.46 -32.52
C TRP A 15 -30.18 0.95 -32.53
N ILE A 16 -28.92 1.06 -32.09
CA ILE A 16 -28.13 2.29 -32.13
C ILE A 16 -26.86 1.96 -32.90
N SER A 17 -26.57 2.70 -33.98
CA SER A 17 -25.30 2.52 -34.70
C SER A 17 -24.12 2.95 -33.81
N THR A 18 -22.99 2.28 -33.94
CA THR A 18 -21.78 2.60 -33.14
C THR A 18 -21.29 4.03 -33.37
N GLU A 19 -21.51 4.59 -34.56
CA GLU A 19 -21.23 5.99 -34.89
C GLU A 19 -22.11 6.99 -34.12
N LYS A 20 -23.33 6.56 -33.73
CA LYS A 20 -24.26 7.35 -32.91
C LYS A 20 -23.98 7.21 -31.42
N LEU A 21 -23.13 6.26 -30.99
CA LEU A 21 -22.70 6.19 -29.60
C LEU A 21 -21.87 7.43 -29.28
N CYS A 22 -22.28 8.16 -28.25
CA CYS A 22 -21.50 9.28 -27.75
C CYS A 22 -20.08 8.80 -27.41
N ASN A 23 -19.09 9.41 -28.05
CA ASN A 23 -17.71 9.21 -27.67
C ASN A 23 -17.55 9.56 -26.19
N ALA A 24 -16.87 8.68 -25.43
CA ALA A 24 -16.56 8.96 -24.04
C ALA A 24 -15.85 10.33 -23.94
N PRO A 25 -16.22 11.18 -22.97
CA PRO A 25 -15.50 12.42 -22.75
C PRO A 25 -14.01 12.10 -22.53
N ARG A 26 -13.14 12.85 -23.22
CA ARG A 26 -11.68 12.69 -23.10
C ARG A 26 -11.28 12.82 -21.64
N ASN A 27 -10.53 11.85 -21.14
CA ASN A 27 -9.95 11.93 -19.81
C ASN A 27 -8.44 12.05 -19.97
N ALA A 28 -7.94 13.29 -19.96
CA ALA A 28 -6.53 13.60 -20.23
C ALA A 28 -5.55 12.83 -19.31
N PHE A 29 -5.94 12.54 -18.06
CA PHE A 29 -5.11 11.74 -17.17
C PHE A 29 -4.98 10.30 -17.66
N TYR A 30 -6.11 9.63 -17.95
CA TYR A 30 -6.09 8.23 -18.38
C TYR A 30 -5.58 8.07 -19.82
N ASP A 31 -5.79 9.06 -20.68
CA ASP A 31 -5.19 9.08 -22.02
C ASP A 31 -3.66 9.13 -21.92
N ARG A 32 -3.10 10.00 -21.06
CA ARG A 32 -1.65 10.07 -20.85
C ARG A 32 -1.11 8.83 -20.13
N LEU A 33 -1.87 8.27 -19.18
CA LEU A 33 -1.52 7.00 -18.53
C LEU A 33 -1.41 5.88 -19.57
N ASN A 34 -2.39 5.77 -20.48
CA ASN A 34 -2.37 4.76 -21.52
C ASN A 34 -1.15 4.90 -22.44
N GLN A 35 -0.83 6.13 -22.84
CA GLN A 35 0.37 6.43 -23.62
C GLN A 35 1.64 5.98 -22.90
N LEU A 36 1.80 6.33 -21.63
CA LEU A 36 2.96 5.92 -20.83
C LEU A 36 3.10 4.39 -20.74
N LEU A 37 2.01 3.68 -20.46
CA LEU A 37 2.03 2.21 -20.38
C LEU A 37 2.37 1.57 -21.73
N ASN A 38 1.94 2.18 -22.85
CA ASN A 38 2.30 1.74 -24.20
C ASN A 38 3.78 2.04 -24.52
N GLU A 39 4.27 3.24 -24.17
CA GLU A 39 5.67 3.66 -24.35
C GLU A 39 6.65 2.65 -23.72
N ILE A 40 6.34 2.17 -22.51
CA ILE A 40 7.19 1.18 -21.81
C ILE A 40 6.89 -0.29 -22.19
N ARG A 41 5.91 -0.51 -23.08
CA ARG A 41 5.38 -1.82 -23.48
C ARG A 41 4.95 -2.68 -22.28
N PHE A 42 4.21 -2.06 -21.35
CA PHE A 42 3.84 -2.65 -20.08
C PHE A 42 3.05 -3.95 -20.26
N ASP A 43 1.98 -3.90 -21.07
CA ASP A 43 1.08 -5.04 -21.27
C ASP A 43 1.79 -6.19 -22.00
N GLU A 44 2.46 -5.91 -23.12
CA GLU A 44 3.19 -6.90 -23.94
C GLU A 44 4.24 -7.68 -23.12
N LYS A 45 5.02 -6.98 -22.30
CA LYS A 45 6.07 -7.62 -21.48
C LYS A 45 5.48 -8.51 -20.40
N LEU A 46 4.41 -8.07 -19.75
CA LEU A 46 3.74 -8.87 -18.74
C LEU A 46 3.05 -10.09 -19.36
N GLU A 47 2.38 -9.93 -20.50
CA GLU A 47 1.76 -11.04 -21.23
C GLU A 47 2.79 -12.07 -21.67
N LYS A 48 3.93 -11.62 -22.23
CA LYS A 48 5.03 -12.51 -22.60
C LYS A 48 5.59 -13.28 -21.41
N ALA A 49 5.81 -12.60 -20.29
CA ALA A 49 6.32 -13.24 -19.08
C ALA A 49 5.28 -14.17 -18.41
N ALA A 50 4.00 -13.84 -18.52
CA ALA A 50 2.93 -14.62 -17.93
C ALA A 50 2.52 -15.82 -18.79
N LYS A 51 2.84 -15.85 -20.09
CA LYS A 51 2.47 -16.91 -21.04
C LYS A 51 2.66 -18.34 -20.50
N PRO A 52 3.77 -18.71 -19.83
CA PRO A 52 3.96 -20.06 -19.29
C PRO A 52 2.95 -20.48 -18.21
N TYR A 53 2.25 -19.53 -17.58
CA TYR A 53 1.25 -19.77 -16.55
C TYR A 53 -0.19 -19.83 -17.11
N TYR A 54 -0.36 -19.74 -18.42
CA TYR A 54 -1.65 -19.81 -19.11
C TYR A 54 -1.72 -21.06 -19.99
N GLU A 55 -2.87 -21.72 -19.96
CA GLU A 55 -3.18 -22.80 -20.91
C GLU A 55 -3.34 -22.25 -22.33
N GLU A 56 -2.91 -23.03 -23.32
CA GLU A 56 -3.05 -22.66 -24.73
C GLU A 56 -4.52 -22.71 -25.21
N THR A 57 -5.36 -23.49 -24.53
CA THR A 57 -6.75 -23.73 -24.91
C THR A 57 -7.73 -23.45 -23.76
N GLY A 58 -9.00 -23.23 -24.08
CA GLY A 58 -10.07 -23.01 -23.12
C GLY A 58 -10.53 -21.54 -23.00
N ARG A 59 -11.27 -21.25 -21.94
CA ARG A 59 -11.79 -19.90 -21.68
C ARG A 59 -10.63 -18.96 -21.38
N LYS A 60 -10.43 -17.95 -22.23
CA LYS A 60 -9.40 -16.94 -22.06
C LYS A 60 -9.52 -16.27 -20.68
N GLY A 61 -8.44 -16.31 -19.92
CA GLY A 61 -8.31 -15.58 -18.66
C GLY A 61 -8.11 -14.08 -18.90
N LEU A 62 -8.09 -13.31 -17.81
CA LEU A 62 -7.79 -11.88 -17.86
C LEU A 62 -6.31 -11.66 -18.15
N ALA A 63 -6.00 -10.83 -19.15
CA ALA A 63 -4.61 -10.46 -19.44
C ALA A 63 -3.96 -9.75 -18.22
N PRO A 64 -2.68 -10.04 -17.91
CA PRO A 64 -2.00 -9.44 -16.77
C PRO A 64 -1.99 -7.90 -16.81
N GLY A 65 -1.81 -7.30 -18.00
CA GLY A 65 -1.83 -5.86 -18.18
C GLY A 65 -3.18 -5.24 -17.76
N ILE A 66 -4.29 -5.85 -18.18
CA ILE A 66 -5.65 -5.42 -17.81
C ILE A 66 -5.86 -5.56 -16.30
N TYR A 67 -5.38 -6.64 -15.68
CA TYR A 67 -5.42 -6.82 -14.23
C TYR A 67 -4.74 -5.65 -13.50
N PHE A 68 -3.49 -5.32 -13.83
CA PHE A 68 -2.79 -4.20 -13.19
C PHE A 68 -3.45 -2.85 -13.48
N ARG A 69 -3.93 -2.62 -14.70
CA ARG A 69 -4.67 -1.39 -15.06
C ARG A 69 -5.91 -1.19 -14.19
N MET A 70 -6.68 -2.26 -13.94
CA MET A 70 -7.82 -2.19 -13.01
C MET A 70 -7.39 -1.87 -11.58
N ILE A 71 -6.27 -2.44 -11.10
CA ILE A 71 -5.72 -2.10 -9.79
C ILE A 71 -5.24 -0.64 -9.73
N PHE A 72 -4.62 -0.14 -10.80
CA PHE A 72 -4.20 1.27 -10.89
C PHE A 72 -5.40 2.22 -10.86
N ILE A 73 -6.49 1.90 -11.55
CA ILE A 73 -7.75 2.65 -11.47
C ILE A 73 -8.23 2.70 -10.01
N GLY A 74 -8.23 1.55 -9.32
CA GLY A 74 -8.58 1.48 -7.90
C GLY A 74 -7.74 2.42 -7.04
N TYR A 75 -6.42 2.44 -7.23
CA TYR A 75 -5.53 3.34 -6.51
C TYR A 75 -5.73 4.83 -6.85
N PHE A 76 -5.91 5.14 -8.14
CA PHE A 76 -6.03 6.53 -8.62
C PHE A 76 -7.38 7.17 -8.28
N GLU A 77 -8.44 6.38 -8.16
CA GLU A 77 -9.77 6.86 -7.78
C GLU A 77 -10.12 6.61 -6.30
N ASP A 78 -9.18 6.13 -5.50
CA ASP A 78 -9.35 5.80 -4.08
C ASP A 78 -10.44 4.73 -3.83
N ILE A 79 -10.52 3.73 -4.72
CA ILE A 79 -11.46 2.60 -4.65
C ILE A 79 -10.72 1.36 -4.16
N SER A 80 -10.99 0.95 -2.92
CA SER A 80 -10.29 -0.16 -2.26
C SER A 80 -10.91 -1.54 -2.52
N SER A 81 -12.19 -1.60 -2.93
CA SER A 81 -12.90 -2.85 -3.14
C SER A 81 -12.84 -3.30 -4.61
N GLN A 82 -12.55 -4.58 -4.85
CA GLN A 82 -12.54 -5.12 -6.22
C GLN A 82 -13.91 -5.02 -6.90
N ARG A 83 -15.00 -5.11 -6.12
CA ARG A 83 -16.38 -4.86 -6.61
C ARG A 83 -16.55 -3.43 -7.09
N GLY A 84 -16.09 -2.46 -6.30
CA GLY A 84 -16.12 -1.06 -6.68
C GLY A 84 -15.27 -0.79 -7.93
N ILE A 85 -14.08 -1.41 -8.03
CA ILE A 85 -13.22 -1.28 -9.22
C ILE A 85 -13.92 -1.82 -10.46
N ALA A 86 -14.45 -3.05 -10.40
CA ALA A 86 -15.16 -3.67 -11.52
C ALA A 86 -16.39 -2.85 -11.93
N TRP A 87 -17.21 -2.42 -10.96
CA TRP A 87 -18.36 -1.55 -11.20
C TRP A 87 -17.94 -0.24 -11.87
N ARG A 88 -16.88 0.41 -11.36
CA ARG A 88 -16.39 1.67 -11.91
C ARG A 88 -15.85 1.53 -13.34
N CYS A 89 -15.18 0.41 -13.64
CA CYS A 89 -14.70 0.12 -14.99
C CYS A 89 -15.87 -0.13 -15.97
N ALA A 90 -16.93 -0.81 -15.51
CA ALA A 90 -18.13 -1.07 -16.30
C ALA A 90 -18.97 0.20 -16.55
N ASP A 91 -19.08 1.06 -15.53
CA ASP A 91 -19.86 2.31 -15.58
C ASP A 91 -19.19 3.39 -16.46
N SER A 92 -17.87 3.34 -16.63
CA SER A 92 -17.12 4.39 -17.31
C SER A 92 -16.61 3.99 -18.69
N ARG A 93 -17.17 4.62 -19.73
CA ARG A 93 -16.72 4.38 -21.10
C ARG A 93 -15.24 4.76 -21.34
N SER A 94 -14.72 5.79 -20.66
CA SER A 94 -13.30 6.16 -20.74
C SER A 94 -12.38 5.11 -20.10
N LEU A 95 -12.81 4.47 -19.00
CA LEU A 95 -12.03 3.42 -18.34
C LEU A 95 -12.13 2.10 -19.11
N SER A 96 -13.31 1.73 -19.59
CA SER A 96 -13.48 0.59 -20.50
C SER A 96 -12.56 0.71 -21.72
N LYS A 97 -12.45 1.91 -22.32
CA LYS A 97 -11.48 2.18 -23.39
C LYS A 97 -10.01 2.06 -22.95
N LEU A 98 -9.64 2.54 -21.75
CA LEU A 98 -8.29 2.37 -21.18
C LEU A 98 -7.92 0.89 -21.01
N LEU A 99 -8.91 0.04 -20.73
CA LEU A 99 -8.75 -1.41 -20.61
C LEU A 99 -8.77 -2.14 -21.96
N GLY A 100 -9.07 -1.45 -23.06
CA GLY A 100 -9.14 -2.02 -24.40
C GLY A 100 -10.48 -2.66 -24.78
N TYR A 101 -11.55 -2.41 -24.02
CA TYR A 101 -12.87 -3.02 -24.24
C TYR A 101 -13.76 -2.17 -25.16
N SER A 102 -14.45 -2.86 -26.07
CA SER A 102 -15.47 -2.27 -26.95
C SER A 102 -16.76 -1.90 -26.18
N PRO A 103 -17.64 -1.02 -26.71
CA PRO A 103 -18.85 -0.62 -25.99
C PRO A 103 -19.83 -1.77 -25.73
N ASP A 104 -19.80 -2.78 -26.59
CA ASP A 104 -20.62 -3.99 -26.58
C ASP A 104 -19.99 -5.13 -25.76
N GLU A 105 -18.75 -4.96 -25.29
CA GLU A 105 -18.04 -5.97 -24.51
C GLU A 105 -18.08 -5.65 -23.01
N PRO A 106 -18.49 -6.60 -22.15
CA PRO A 106 -18.47 -6.39 -20.71
C PRO A 106 -17.03 -6.36 -20.18
N THR A 107 -16.70 -5.34 -19.39
CA THR A 107 -15.44 -5.31 -18.64
C THR A 107 -15.38 -6.44 -17.60
N PRO A 108 -14.19 -6.86 -17.14
CA PRO A 108 -14.04 -7.97 -16.21
C PRO A 108 -14.78 -7.76 -14.89
N ASP A 109 -15.43 -8.82 -14.40
CA ASP A 109 -16.04 -8.86 -13.07
C ASP A 109 -14.99 -8.94 -11.94
N HIS A 110 -15.40 -8.57 -10.73
CA HIS A 110 -14.57 -8.61 -9.53
C HIS A 110 -14.03 -10.01 -9.21
N SER A 111 -14.78 -11.07 -9.54
CA SER A 111 -14.36 -12.45 -9.31
C SER A 111 -13.13 -12.80 -10.16
N THR A 112 -13.10 -12.33 -11.41
CA THR A 112 -11.96 -12.46 -12.31
C THR A 112 -10.72 -11.79 -11.73
N LEU A 113 -10.83 -10.57 -11.18
CA LEU A 113 -9.71 -9.89 -10.51
C LEU A 113 -9.14 -10.69 -9.33
N SER A 114 -10.01 -11.25 -8.49
CA SER A 114 -9.58 -12.10 -7.36
C SER A 114 -8.85 -13.35 -7.83
N LEU A 115 -9.41 -14.07 -8.81
CA LEU A 115 -8.81 -15.29 -9.35
C LEU A 115 -7.49 -15.00 -10.06
N THR A 116 -7.40 -13.93 -10.85
CA THR A 116 -6.18 -13.55 -11.55
C THR A 116 -5.05 -13.21 -10.59
N ARG A 117 -5.30 -12.47 -9.50
CA ARG A 117 -4.27 -12.23 -8.47
C ARG A 117 -3.74 -13.54 -7.89
N ASP A 118 -4.64 -14.46 -7.58
CA ASP A 118 -4.29 -15.72 -6.93
C ASP A 118 -3.52 -16.66 -7.88
N ARG A 119 -3.82 -16.62 -9.19
CA ARG A 119 -3.13 -17.39 -10.24
C ARG A 119 -1.83 -16.77 -10.73
N LEU A 120 -1.74 -15.44 -10.79
CA LEU A 120 -0.53 -14.75 -11.21
C LEU A 120 0.55 -14.92 -10.14
N PRO A 121 1.72 -15.46 -10.47
CA PRO A 121 2.77 -15.69 -9.48
C PRO A 121 3.45 -14.36 -9.10
N MET A 122 4.26 -14.40 -8.04
CA MET A 122 4.90 -13.20 -7.49
C MET A 122 5.85 -12.55 -8.52
N GLU A 123 6.49 -13.34 -9.36
CA GLU A 123 7.43 -12.94 -10.41
C GLU A 123 6.79 -11.96 -11.41
N ILE A 124 5.50 -12.12 -11.71
CA ILE A 124 4.78 -11.20 -12.60
C ILE A 124 4.53 -9.85 -11.91
N HIS A 125 4.29 -9.86 -10.60
CA HIS A 125 4.16 -8.61 -9.83
C HIS A 125 5.51 -7.92 -9.66
N ASN A 126 6.59 -8.68 -9.45
CA ASN A 126 7.96 -8.16 -9.44
C ASN A 126 8.32 -7.53 -10.79
N LEU A 127 8.02 -8.18 -11.91
CA LEU A 127 8.23 -7.61 -13.24
C LEU A 127 7.41 -6.32 -13.44
N ALA A 128 6.15 -6.29 -13.03
CA ALA A 128 5.34 -5.07 -13.09
C ALA A 128 5.97 -3.93 -12.27
N PHE A 129 6.52 -4.24 -11.09
CA PHE A 129 7.25 -3.28 -10.26
C PHE A 129 8.53 -2.79 -10.94
N GLU A 130 9.34 -3.70 -11.47
CA GLU A 130 10.58 -3.41 -12.21
C GLU A 130 10.32 -2.50 -13.42
N LEU A 131 9.26 -2.74 -14.19
CA LEU A 131 8.90 -1.92 -15.35
C LEU A 131 8.53 -0.49 -14.97
N ILE A 132 7.75 -0.32 -13.91
CA ILE A 132 7.38 1.02 -13.43
C ILE A 132 8.58 1.70 -12.75
N LEU A 133 9.42 0.96 -12.02
CA LEU A 133 10.64 1.49 -11.44
C LEU A 133 11.58 1.99 -12.54
N LYS A 134 11.75 1.22 -13.62
CA LYS A 134 12.49 1.67 -14.81
C LYS A 134 11.89 2.94 -15.40
N ALA A 135 10.57 3.01 -15.56
CA ALA A 135 9.90 4.22 -16.05
C ALA A 135 10.18 5.43 -15.14
N THR A 136 10.23 5.25 -13.81
CA THR A 136 10.63 6.35 -12.91
C THR A 136 12.07 6.80 -13.14
N ALA A 137 12.99 5.86 -13.39
CA ALA A 137 14.38 6.17 -13.69
C ALA A 137 14.54 6.90 -15.03
N ASP A 138 13.89 6.41 -16.09
CA ASP A 138 13.91 7.00 -17.44
C ASP A 138 13.36 8.44 -17.43
N HIS A 139 12.41 8.72 -16.55
CA HIS A 139 11.90 10.07 -16.31
C HIS A 139 12.70 10.88 -15.28
N GLY A 140 13.89 10.44 -14.85
CA GLY A 140 14.75 11.17 -13.91
C GLY A 140 14.13 11.38 -12.53
N LEU A 141 13.22 10.49 -12.12
CA LEU A 141 12.54 10.47 -10.82
C LEU A 141 13.14 9.44 -9.87
N LEU A 142 14.27 8.82 -10.20
CA LEU A 142 14.97 7.88 -9.35
C LEU A 142 16.45 8.27 -9.27
N ALA A 143 16.94 8.46 -8.05
CA ALA A 143 18.35 8.73 -7.77
C ALA A 143 19.06 7.51 -7.18
N GLY A 144 18.37 6.62 -6.47
CA GLY A 144 18.84 5.29 -6.02
C GLY A 144 19.89 5.29 -4.91
N LYS A 145 20.63 6.40 -4.72
CA LYS A 145 21.76 6.53 -3.80
C LYS A 145 21.39 6.39 -2.32
N THR A 146 20.38 7.13 -1.87
CA THR A 146 20.05 7.28 -0.45
C THR A 146 18.64 6.78 -0.17
N LEU A 147 18.53 5.65 0.52
CA LEU A 147 17.26 5.04 0.87
C LEU A 147 16.87 5.33 2.32
N GLY A 148 15.61 5.70 2.51
CA GLY A 148 14.93 5.70 3.80
C GLY A 148 14.19 4.39 3.99
N VAL A 149 14.46 3.68 5.09
CA VAL A 149 13.75 2.46 5.46
C VAL A 149 12.89 2.71 6.69
N ASP A 150 11.65 2.25 6.63
CA ASP A 150 10.72 2.26 7.75
C ASP A 150 9.64 1.18 7.52
N ALA A 151 8.93 0.83 8.59
CA ALA A 151 7.89 -0.18 8.57
C ALA A 151 6.56 0.35 9.10
N THR A 152 5.49 -0.31 8.70
CA THR A 152 4.12 -0.03 9.15
C THR A 152 3.36 -1.33 9.34
N ASP A 153 2.45 -1.33 10.31
CA ASP A 153 1.59 -2.48 10.57
C ASP A 153 0.36 -2.48 9.65
N LEU A 154 0.05 -3.65 9.10
CA LEU A 154 -1.17 -3.91 8.34
C LEU A 154 -2.10 -4.82 9.16
N GLU A 155 -3.34 -4.41 9.37
CA GLU A 155 -4.34 -5.25 10.05
C GLU A 155 -4.73 -6.44 9.16
N ALA A 156 -4.61 -7.67 9.69
CA ALA A 156 -4.94 -8.89 8.97
C ALA A 156 -6.46 -9.16 8.92
N ASN A 157 -6.90 -10.00 7.97
CA ASN A 157 -8.29 -10.44 7.89
C ASN A 157 -8.59 -11.63 8.82
N ALA A 158 -8.31 -11.43 10.11
CA ALA A 158 -8.45 -12.45 11.13
C ALA A 158 -8.74 -11.82 12.50
N SER A 159 -9.29 -12.62 13.42
CA SER A 159 -9.69 -12.17 14.76
C SER A 159 -8.88 -12.86 15.85
N LEU A 160 -8.57 -12.14 16.92
CA LEU A 160 -8.03 -12.75 18.14
C LEU A 160 -9.00 -13.73 18.82
N LYS A 161 -10.30 -13.67 18.49
CA LYS A 161 -11.29 -14.64 19.00
C LYS A 161 -11.18 -16.02 18.33
N SER A 162 -10.56 -16.10 17.15
CA SER A 162 -10.42 -17.33 16.36
C SER A 162 -9.00 -17.89 16.39
N ILE A 163 -8.24 -17.56 17.43
CA ILE A 163 -6.90 -18.13 17.62
C ILE A 163 -7.02 -19.54 18.19
N VAL A 164 -6.07 -20.37 17.80
CA VAL A 164 -5.93 -21.75 18.26
C VAL A 164 -4.50 -21.99 18.71
N ARG A 165 -4.34 -22.96 19.60
CA ARG A 165 -3.06 -23.48 20.06
C ARG A 165 -2.37 -24.26 18.93
N LYS A 166 -1.08 -24.01 18.72
CA LYS A 166 -0.28 -24.67 17.67
C LYS A 166 -0.06 -26.16 17.90
N ASP A 167 0.02 -26.59 19.15
CA ASP A 167 0.35 -27.96 19.53
C ASP A 167 -0.86 -28.91 19.46
N ASN A 168 -2.05 -28.42 19.80
CA ASN A 168 -3.23 -29.28 19.94
C ASN A 168 -4.51 -28.73 19.28
N GLY A 169 -4.47 -27.54 18.67
CA GLY A 169 -5.62 -26.92 18.01
C GLY A 169 -6.70 -26.38 18.95
N ASP A 170 -6.51 -26.43 20.27
CA ASP A 170 -7.48 -25.91 21.23
C ASP A 170 -7.71 -24.41 21.00
N ASP A 171 -8.98 -24.01 20.98
CA ASP A 171 -9.32 -22.59 21.08
C ASP A 171 -9.03 -22.03 22.49
N TRP A 172 -9.17 -20.72 22.63
CA TRP A 172 -8.92 -20.05 23.91
C TRP A 172 -9.81 -20.59 25.05
N GLN A 173 -11.06 -20.96 24.78
CA GLN A 173 -11.97 -21.45 25.82
C GLN A 173 -11.62 -22.87 26.25
N ALA A 174 -11.31 -23.75 25.31
CA ALA A 174 -10.85 -25.11 25.58
C ALA A 174 -9.55 -25.11 26.39
N TYR A 175 -8.59 -24.26 26.03
CA TYR A 175 -7.37 -24.05 26.80
C TYR A 175 -7.65 -23.57 28.23
N LEU A 176 -8.54 -22.58 28.39
CA LEU A 176 -8.92 -22.08 29.72
C LEU A 176 -9.62 -23.14 30.56
N ARG A 177 -10.46 -24.01 29.97
CA ARG A 177 -11.12 -25.10 30.68
C ARG A 177 -10.12 -26.13 31.20
N LYS A 178 -9.14 -26.53 30.38
CA LYS A 178 -8.06 -27.45 30.80
C LYS A 178 -7.24 -26.85 31.93
N LEU A 179 -6.82 -25.60 31.77
CA LEU A 179 -6.05 -24.89 32.81
C LEU A 179 -6.85 -24.71 34.11
N TYR A 180 -8.15 -24.41 34.01
CA TYR A 180 -9.03 -24.31 35.19
C TYR A 180 -9.14 -25.65 35.92
N ALA A 181 -9.30 -26.75 35.19
CA ALA A 181 -9.38 -28.08 35.78
C ALA A 181 -8.05 -28.48 36.46
N GLU A 182 -6.91 -28.17 35.84
CA GLU A 182 -5.58 -28.41 36.40
C GLU A 182 -5.32 -27.61 37.68
N GLU A 183 -5.69 -26.32 37.73
CA GLU A 183 -5.42 -25.46 38.88
C GLU A 183 -6.44 -25.59 40.03
N THR A 184 -7.70 -25.93 39.73
CA THR A 184 -8.78 -25.95 40.74
C THR A 184 -9.27 -27.36 41.09
N GLY A 185 -8.90 -28.37 40.30
CA GLY A 185 -9.40 -29.75 40.45
C GLY A 185 -10.88 -29.92 40.10
N LYS A 186 -11.58 -28.88 39.64
CA LYS A 186 -13.00 -28.92 39.26
C LYS A 186 -13.16 -29.13 37.76
N THR A 187 -14.04 -30.06 37.39
CA THR A 187 -14.45 -30.31 36.01
C THR A 187 -15.74 -29.53 35.69
N ASN A 188 -15.86 -29.03 34.45
CA ASN A 188 -17.02 -28.26 33.95
C ASN A 188 -17.32 -26.91 34.64
N PRO A 189 -16.41 -25.92 34.59
CA PRO A 189 -16.72 -24.56 35.02
C PRO A 189 -17.78 -23.89 34.13
N THR A 190 -18.57 -23.01 34.74
CA THR A 190 -19.44 -22.07 34.00
C THR A 190 -18.62 -21.01 33.27
N ASP A 191 -19.18 -20.40 32.23
CA ASP A 191 -18.51 -19.34 31.46
C ASP A 191 -18.14 -18.12 32.33
N GLU A 192 -18.92 -17.81 33.36
CA GLU A 192 -18.60 -16.74 34.30
C GLU A 192 -17.39 -17.09 35.19
N GLU A 193 -17.31 -18.33 35.66
CA GLU A 193 -16.17 -18.81 36.45
C GLU A 193 -14.89 -18.78 35.62
N LEU A 194 -14.94 -19.20 34.35
CA LEU A 194 -13.82 -19.11 33.41
C LEU A 194 -13.37 -17.66 33.18
N ARG A 195 -14.30 -16.72 33.02
CA ARG A 195 -13.97 -15.29 32.85
C ARG A 195 -13.33 -14.69 34.11
N ARG A 196 -13.85 -15.04 35.30
CA ARG A 196 -13.26 -14.59 36.58
C ARG A 196 -11.87 -15.17 36.79
N PHE A 197 -11.72 -16.45 36.49
CA PHE A 197 -10.43 -17.15 36.53
C PHE A 197 -9.42 -16.46 35.61
N ASP A 198 -9.75 -16.26 34.34
CA ASP A 198 -8.83 -15.62 33.37
C ASP A 198 -8.44 -14.19 33.79
N LYS A 199 -9.40 -13.40 34.30
CA LYS A 199 -9.14 -12.04 34.81
C LYS A 199 -8.22 -12.04 36.04
N GLY A 200 -8.29 -13.07 36.87
CA GLY A 200 -7.55 -13.21 38.13
C GLY A 200 -6.15 -13.82 38.00
N ARG A 201 -5.77 -14.35 36.83
CA ARG A 201 -4.46 -15.01 36.63
C ARG A 201 -3.28 -14.05 36.85
N LYS A 202 -2.40 -14.39 37.80
CA LYS A 202 -1.16 -13.64 38.12
C LYS A 202 -0.17 -13.64 36.97
N SER A 203 0.04 -14.80 36.34
CA SER A 203 0.69 -14.86 35.03
C SER A 203 -0.39 -14.72 33.97
N LYS A 204 -0.64 -13.49 33.51
CA LYS A 204 -1.27 -13.32 32.20
C LYS A 204 -0.29 -13.91 31.19
N LYS A 205 -0.32 -15.22 30.96
CA LYS A 205 0.41 -15.85 29.85
C LYS A 205 -0.08 -15.09 28.63
N LYS A 206 0.73 -14.15 28.16
CA LYS A 206 0.40 -13.29 27.04
C LYS A 206 0.14 -14.22 25.87
N VAL A 207 -0.91 -13.94 25.10
CA VAL A 207 -1.15 -14.64 23.85
C VAL A 207 0.09 -14.43 22.98
N SER A 208 0.98 -15.42 22.97
CA SER A 208 2.29 -15.38 22.32
C SER A 208 2.21 -16.11 20.98
N ASN A 209 2.90 -15.58 19.97
CA ASN A 209 3.02 -16.22 18.65
C ASN A 209 3.75 -17.57 18.69
N GLU A 210 4.47 -17.88 19.78
CA GLU A 210 5.09 -19.20 19.98
C GLU A 210 4.05 -20.32 20.17
N HIS A 211 2.90 -19.97 20.76
CA HIS A 211 1.90 -20.93 21.20
C HIS A 211 0.57 -20.79 20.46
N TRP A 212 0.28 -19.60 19.95
CA TRP A 212 -1.01 -19.26 19.36
C TRP A 212 -0.83 -18.83 17.91
N GLU A 213 -1.80 -19.22 17.09
CA GLU A 213 -1.93 -18.75 15.71
C GLU A 213 -3.39 -18.58 15.33
N SER A 214 -3.64 -17.96 14.18
CA SER A 214 -4.98 -17.77 13.64
C SER A 214 -5.39 -19.00 12.84
N ALA A 215 -6.52 -19.61 13.21
CA ALA A 215 -7.08 -20.72 12.43
C ALA A 215 -7.47 -20.31 10.99
N THR A 216 -7.84 -19.03 10.80
CA THR A 216 -8.28 -18.52 9.49
C THR A 216 -7.16 -17.95 8.63
N ASP A 217 -6.06 -17.52 9.25
CA ASP A 217 -4.95 -16.85 8.56
C ASP A 217 -3.61 -17.17 9.25
N PRO A 218 -3.04 -18.37 9.03
CA PRO A 218 -1.86 -18.85 9.76
C PRO A 218 -0.61 -17.98 9.58
N ASP A 219 -0.54 -17.16 8.52
CA ASP A 219 0.59 -16.26 8.29
C ASP A 219 0.50 -14.95 9.07
N SER A 220 -0.66 -14.60 9.59
CA SER A 220 -0.82 -13.42 10.44
C SER A 220 -0.18 -13.64 11.83
N ARG A 221 0.23 -12.55 12.49
CA ARG A 221 0.86 -12.61 13.82
C ARG A 221 0.18 -11.69 14.80
N ILE A 222 0.09 -12.15 16.05
CA ILE A 222 -0.42 -11.37 17.17
C ILE A 222 0.57 -10.25 17.46
N GLY A 223 0.09 -9.03 17.43
CA GLY A 223 0.92 -7.87 17.76
C GLY A 223 0.10 -6.65 18.11
N LYS A 224 0.75 -5.71 18.79
CA LYS A 224 0.14 -4.44 19.15
C LYS A 224 0.09 -3.52 17.92
N MET A 225 -1.06 -2.94 17.64
CA MET A 225 -1.29 -1.94 16.59
C MET A 225 -1.02 -0.52 17.12
N LYS A 226 -1.00 0.47 16.21
CA LYS A 226 -0.82 1.89 16.57
C LYS A 226 -1.89 2.43 17.54
N ASP A 227 -3.09 1.86 17.55
CA ASP A 227 -4.18 2.23 18.46
C ASP A 227 -4.03 1.67 19.89
N GLY A 228 -2.95 0.93 20.15
CA GLY A 228 -2.64 0.36 21.45
C GLY A 228 -3.28 -1.00 21.73
N ARG A 229 -4.13 -1.53 20.84
CA ARG A 229 -4.78 -2.84 20.98
C ARG A 229 -3.97 -3.93 20.28
N PHE A 230 -4.18 -5.18 20.71
CA PHE A 230 -3.62 -6.34 20.03
C PHE A 230 -4.55 -6.76 18.90
N HIS A 231 -3.97 -6.99 17.73
CA HIS A 231 -4.65 -7.53 16.54
C HIS A 231 -3.77 -8.62 15.94
N LEU A 232 -4.33 -9.37 14.99
CA LEU A 232 -3.52 -10.11 14.04
C LEU A 232 -3.07 -9.14 12.95
N LYS A 233 -1.77 -9.15 12.64
CA LYS A 233 -1.16 -8.17 11.75
C LYS A 233 -0.06 -8.77 10.88
N TYR A 234 0.21 -8.06 9.80
CA TYR A 234 1.42 -8.16 8.99
C TYR A 234 2.25 -6.91 9.17
N LYS A 235 3.53 -6.97 8.79
CA LYS A 235 4.41 -5.82 8.77
C LYS A 235 4.78 -5.51 7.32
N ALA A 236 4.50 -4.30 6.85
CA ALA A 236 4.99 -3.82 5.58
C ALA A 236 6.20 -2.90 5.79
N GLU A 237 7.26 -3.11 5.04
CA GLU A 237 8.51 -2.36 5.13
C GLU A 237 8.87 -1.79 3.76
N ASN A 238 9.09 -0.48 3.69
CA ASN A 238 9.42 0.21 2.44
C ASN A 238 10.86 0.69 2.46
N ALA A 239 11.56 0.53 1.33
CA ALA A 239 12.77 1.29 1.02
C ALA A 239 12.42 2.40 0.03
N VAL A 240 12.59 3.66 0.43
CA VAL A 240 12.16 4.85 -0.32
C VAL A 240 13.36 5.72 -0.68
N ASP A 241 13.47 6.15 -1.93
CA ASP A 241 14.45 7.15 -2.35
C ASP A 241 14.13 8.50 -1.69
N LEU A 242 15.01 8.97 -0.80
CA LEU A 242 14.79 10.20 -0.04
C LEU A 242 14.84 11.48 -0.89
N LYS A 243 15.41 11.42 -2.11
CA LYS A 243 15.45 12.56 -3.02
C LYS A 243 14.13 12.71 -3.77
N THR A 244 13.48 11.62 -4.14
CA THR A 244 12.36 11.63 -5.11
C THR A 244 11.04 11.07 -4.59
N ASN A 245 11.02 10.45 -3.41
CA ASN A 245 9.88 9.70 -2.82
C ASN A 245 9.50 8.41 -3.57
N VAL A 246 10.30 7.95 -4.54
CA VAL A 246 10.02 6.69 -5.23
C VAL A 246 10.28 5.52 -4.29
N ILE A 247 9.35 4.57 -4.25
CA ILE A 247 9.51 3.33 -3.51
C ILE A 247 10.38 2.39 -4.36
N VAL A 248 11.52 1.97 -3.81
CA VAL A 248 12.49 1.08 -4.48
C VAL A 248 12.30 -0.37 -4.04
N SER A 249 11.77 -0.59 -2.83
CA SER A 249 11.28 -1.89 -2.38
C SER A 249 10.07 -1.74 -1.45
N ALA A 250 9.17 -2.72 -1.49
CA ALA A 250 7.94 -2.77 -0.72
C ALA A 250 7.68 -4.21 -0.26
N GLU A 251 8.28 -4.59 0.86
CA GLU A 251 8.23 -5.95 1.40
C GLU A 251 7.15 -6.10 2.47
N VAL A 252 6.58 -7.29 2.59
CA VAL A 252 5.64 -7.66 3.65
C VAL A 252 6.18 -8.88 4.36
N TYR A 253 6.33 -8.74 5.67
CA TYR A 253 6.79 -9.75 6.60
C TYR A 253 5.67 -10.18 7.56
N HIS A 254 5.88 -11.32 8.21
CA HIS A 254 5.10 -11.69 9.38
C HIS A 254 5.17 -10.58 10.46
N GLY A 255 4.04 -10.30 11.10
CA GLY A 255 3.89 -9.14 12.00
C GLY A 255 4.72 -9.19 13.30
N ASP A 256 5.41 -10.29 13.58
CA ASP A 256 6.28 -10.50 14.74
C ASP A 256 7.78 -10.34 14.45
N ARG A 257 8.18 -10.21 13.17
CA ARG A 257 9.58 -10.00 12.77
C ARG A 257 10.04 -8.62 13.25
N GLY A 258 11.21 -8.55 13.87
CA GLY A 258 11.77 -7.29 14.38
C GLY A 258 12.40 -6.45 13.26
N ASP A 259 12.33 -5.12 13.39
CA ASP A 259 12.86 -4.16 12.40
C ASP A 259 14.35 -4.41 12.10
N THR A 260 15.14 -4.70 13.14
CA THR A 260 16.56 -5.03 13.03
C THR A 260 16.84 -6.32 12.25
N SER A 261 15.86 -7.20 12.09
CA SER A 261 16.00 -8.49 11.40
C SER A 261 15.52 -8.46 9.95
N THR A 262 14.79 -7.42 9.53
CA THR A 262 14.19 -7.33 8.19
C THR A 262 14.89 -6.31 7.28
N ILE A 263 15.55 -5.30 7.86
CA ILE A 263 16.16 -4.21 7.07
C ILE A 263 17.20 -4.67 6.05
N GLU A 264 18.00 -5.70 6.35
CA GLU A 264 18.98 -6.24 5.40
C GLU A 264 18.26 -6.79 4.15
N ASP A 265 17.22 -7.59 4.36
CA ASP A 265 16.42 -8.18 3.29
C ASP A 265 15.76 -7.08 2.43
N THR A 266 15.17 -6.06 3.06
CA THR A 266 14.54 -4.93 2.34
C THR A 266 15.55 -4.14 1.52
N VAL A 267 16.75 -3.87 2.05
CA VAL A 267 17.81 -3.15 1.33
C VAL A 267 18.34 -3.99 0.17
N ASN A 268 18.51 -5.30 0.36
CA ASN A 268 18.92 -6.21 -0.71
C ASN A 268 17.86 -6.34 -1.80
N ALA A 269 16.58 -6.43 -1.43
CA ALA A 269 15.46 -6.40 -2.38
C ALA A 269 15.47 -5.10 -3.21
N ALA A 270 15.70 -3.95 -2.57
CA ALA A 270 15.81 -2.67 -3.28
C ALA A 270 16.96 -2.67 -4.31
N LYS A 271 18.14 -3.21 -3.96
CA LYS A 271 19.26 -3.35 -4.89
C LYS A 271 18.95 -4.29 -6.06
N VAL A 272 18.32 -5.43 -5.77
CA VAL A 272 17.88 -6.37 -6.81
C VAL A 272 16.89 -5.69 -7.76
N ASN A 273 15.94 -4.93 -7.23
CA ASN A 273 14.96 -4.20 -8.04
C ASN A 273 15.64 -3.16 -8.95
N LEU A 274 16.60 -2.38 -8.44
CA LEU A 274 17.38 -1.42 -9.25
C LEU A 274 18.14 -2.11 -10.39
N LYS A 275 18.78 -3.25 -10.09
CA LYS A 275 19.51 -4.04 -11.08
C LYS A 275 18.57 -4.65 -12.13
N LYS A 276 17.46 -5.25 -11.71
CA LYS A 276 16.48 -5.88 -12.63
C LYS A 276 15.71 -4.88 -13.46
N ALA A 277 15.47 -3.67 -12.94
CA ALA A 277 14.97 -2.54 -13.73
C ALA A 277 15.97 -2.07 -14.80
N GLY A 278 17.20 -2.57 -14.81
CA GLY A 278 18.24 -2.22 -15.77
C GLY A 278 18.79 -0.81 -15.54
N THR A 279 18.90 -0.40 -14.28
CA THR A 279 19.51 0.88 -13.89
C THR A 279 20.94 0.68 -13.41
N ASP A 280 21.81 1.65 -13.65
CA ASP A 280 23.19 1.68 -13.11
C ASP A 280 23.26 2.35 -11.73
N LEU A 281 22.13 2.45 -11.03
CA LEU A 281 22.04 3.12 -9.74
C LEU A 281 22.39 2.14 -8.61
N GLU A 282 23.20 2.60 -7.67
CA GLU A 282 23.60 1.81 -6.49
C GLU A 282 23.11 2.45 -5.19
N VAL A 283 22.71 1.58 -4.25
CA VAL A 283 22.36 1.99 -2.89
C VAL A 283 23.64 2.18 -2.08
N GLU A 284 24.00 3.43 -1.82
CA GLU A 284 25.20 3.78 -1.05
C GLU A 284 24.88 4.16 0.40
N GLU A 285 23.67 4.62 0.69
CA GLU A 285 23.30 5.17 2.00
C GLU A 285 21.93 4.64 2.46
N VAL A 286 21.86 4.21 3.72
CA VAL A 286 20.63 3.74 4.36
C VAL A 286 20.33 4.56 5.60
N VAL A 287 19.11 5.10 5.65
CA VAL A 287 18.62 5.97 6.73
C VAL A 287 17.39 5.29 7.33
N ALA A 288 17.44 4.93 8.61
CA ALA A 288 16.34 4.28 9.30
C ALA A 288 16.09 4.92 10.66
N ASP A 289 14.96 4.59 11.28
CA ASP A 289 14.62 5.08 12.61
C ASP A 289 15.44 4.36 13.71
N LYS A 290 15.24 4.74 14.98
CA LYS A 290 15.99 4.14 16.10
C LYS A 290 15.64 2.67 16.36
N GLY A 291 14.47 2.19 15.91
CA GLY A 291 14.02 0.80 16.06
C GLY A 291 14.90 -0.18 15.30
N TYR A 292 15.49 0.26 14.18
CA TYR A 292 16.43 -0.51 13.37
C TYR A 292 17.85 -0.61 13.93
N HIS A 293 18.13 0.03 15.08
CA HIS A 293 19.47 0.12 15.62
C HIS A 293 19.91 -1.14 16.40
N SER A 294 20.61 -2.06 15.72
CA SER A 294 21.37 -3.15 16.37
C SER A 294 22.80 -3.24 15.84
N GLU A 295 23.71 -3.84 16.63
CA GLU A 295 25.09 -4.03 16.18
C GLU A 295 25.16 -4.93 14.94
N GLN A 296 24.36 -6.00 14.93
CA GLN A 296 24.28 -6.93 13.81
C GLN A 296 23.78 -6.24 12.55
N ALA A 297 22.64 -5.55 12.62
CA ALA A 297 22.08 -4.84 11.46
C ALA A 297 23.02 -3.76 10.92
N LEU A 298 23.72 -3.02 11.79
CA LEU A 298 24.70 -2.02 11.35
C LEU A 298 25.89 -2.65 10.64
N ASP A 299 26.35 -3.80 11.14
CA ASP A 299 27.45 -4.55 10.57
C ASP A 299 27.09 -5.14 9.21
N ASP A 300 25.92 -5.79 9.12
CA ASP A 300 25.41 -6.37 7.87
C ASP A 300 25.21 -5.29 6.79
N LEU A 301 24.60 -4.16 7.15
CA LEU A 301 24.39 -3.06 6.21
C LEU A 301 25.71 -2.44 5.73
N GLN A 302 26.68 -2.22 6.61
CA GLN A 302 27.93 -1.56 6.24
C GLN A 302 28.91 -2.49 5.55
N ASN A 303 29.06 -3.72 6.02
CA ASN A 303 30.13 -4.61 5.58
C ASN A 303 29.65 -5.66 4.56
N LYS A 304 28.41 -6.18 4.66
CA LYS A 304 27.86 -7.09 3.64
C LYS A 304 27.18 -6.33 2.52
N CYS A 305 26.37 -5.33 2.86
CA CYS A 305 25.66 -4.52 1.89
C CYS A 305 26.46 -3.30 1.42
N ASN A 306 27.68 -3.04 1.90
CA ASN A 306 28.49 -1.89 1.47
C ASN A 306 27.71 -0.54 1.50
N ALA A 307 26.83 -0.35 2.50
CA ALA A 307 25.96 0.81 2.60
C ALA A 307 26.27 1.63 3.86
N ARG A 308 26.43 2.93 3.70
CA ARG A 308 26.66 3.85 4.82
C ARG A 308 25.38 4.07 5.60
N THR A 309 25.39 3.76 6.89
CA THR A 309 24.19 3.85 7.73
C THR A 309 24.08 5.19 8.48
N TYR A 310 22.83 5.64 8.64
CA TYR A 310 22.41 6.79 9.42
C TYR A 310 21.25 6.40 10.34
N ILE A 311 21.49 5.55 11.33
CA ILE A 311 20.46 4.99 12.21
C ILE A 311 20.70 5.53 13.64
N PRO A 312 19.78 6.28 14.26
CA PRO A 312 19.99 6.84 15.59
C PRO A 312 20.11 5.77 16.67
N GLU A 313 21.02 5.98 17.61
CA GLU A 313 21.14 5.13 18.79
C GLU A 313 19.96 5.33 19.74
N PRO A 314 19.36 4.25 20.27
CA PRO A 314 18.39 4.37 21.34
C PRO A 314 19.07 4.87 22.61
N GLU A 315 18.35 5.63 23.44
CA GLU A 315 18.83 6.00 24.76
C GLU A 315 19.03 4.75 25.63
N ARG A 316 20.19 4.63 26.26
CA ARG A 316 20.55 3.51 27.12
C ARG A 316 21.11 4.02 28.43
N LYS A 317 20.78 3.31 29.52
CA LYS A 317 21.39 3.54 30.83
C LYS A 317 22.76 2.83 30.85
N GLY A 318 23.84 3.60 30.93
CA GLY A 318 25.21 3.10 31.07
C GLY A 318 26.08 3.16 29.80
N HIS A 319 27.39 2.97 29.99
CA HIS A 319 28.37 2.91 28.91
C HIS A 319 28.46 1.51 28.33
N ARG A 320 28.61 1.42 27.00
CA ARG A 320 28.73 0.14 26.32
C ARG A 320 30.16 -0.38 26.41
N THR A 321 30.31 -1.60 26.89
CA THR A 321 31.56 -2.37 26.83
C THR A 321 31.61 -3.20 25.54
N TRP A 322 32.83 -3.40 25.03
CA TRP A 322 33.11 -4.02 23.72
C TRP A 322 33.96 -5.30 23.84
N THR A 323 34.00 -5.89 25.03
CA THR A 323 34.87 -7.02 25.35
C THR A 323 34.43 -8.34 24.71
N ASP A 324 33.15 -8.45 24.33
CA ASP A 324 32.49 -9.66 23.85
C ASP A 324 32.23 -9.68 22.33
N LYS A 325 32.73 -8.67 21.59
CA LYS A 325 32.34 -8.43 20.19
C LYS A 325 33.54 -8.25 19.28
N THR A 326 33.31 -8.54 18.00
CA THR A 326 34.35 -8.39 16.98
C THR A 326 34.69 -6.91 16.74
N PRO A 327 35.95 -6.59 16.40
CA PRO A 327 36.38 -5.23 16.07
C PRO A 327 35.59 -4.60 14.92
N GLU A 328 35.14 -5.40 13.95
CA GLU A 328 34.37 -4.94 12.79
C GLU A 328 33.01 -4.37 13.23
N ARG A 329 32.31 -5.08 14.13
CA ARG A 329 31.02 -4.65 14.68
C ARG A 329 31.15 -3.36 15.49
N GLU A 330 32.21 -3.25 16.28
CA GLU A 330 32.53 -2.01 17.00
C GLU A 330 32.78 -0.86 16.02
N GLY A 331 33.54 -1.11 14.96
CA GLY A 331 33.79 -0.17 13.87
C GLY A 331 32.49 0.32 13.22
N SER A 332 31.61 -0.60 12.81
CA SER A 332 30.31 -0.30 12.20
C SER A 332 29.44 0.57 13.12
N TYR A 333 29.39 0.23 14.41
CA TYR A 333 28.67 1.01 15.41
C TYR A 333 29.22 2.45 15.54
N ARG A 334 30.54 2.60 15.73
CA ARG A 334 31.18 3.91 15.91
C ARG A 334 31.07 4.79 14.67
N ARG A 335 31.18 4.20 13.46
CA ARG A 335 30.95 4.91 12.19
C ARG A 335 29.52 5.42 12.09
N ASN A 336 28.53 4.57 12.37
CA ASN A 336 27.12 4.96 12.37
C ASN A 336 26.82 6.11 13.35
N ARG A 337 27.38 6.04 14.58
CA ARG A 337 27.29 7.11 15.58
C ARG A 337 27.79 8.44 15.03
N ARG A 338 28.98 8.44 14.39
CA ARG A 338 29.60 9.62 13.79
C ARG A 338 28.74 10.18 12.65
N ASN A 339 28.29 9.32 11.75
CA ASN A 339 27.45 9.68 10.61
C ASN A 339 26.15 10.36 11.04
N THR A 340 25.46 9.77 12.02
CA THR A 340 24.16 10.24 12.48
C THR A 340 24.24 11.56 13.23
N LYS A 341 25.31 11.78 14.03
CA LYS A 341 25.50 13.04 14.76
C LYS A 341 25.87 14.23 13.86
N GLY A 342 26.44 13.97 12.68
CA GLY A 342 26.84 15.00 11.72
C GLY A 342 25.67 15.75 11.06
N ASN A 343 25.94 16.93 10.51
CA ASN A 343 24.93 17.80 9.87
C ASN A 343 24.16 17.09 8.74
N ARG A 344 24.86 16.29 7.91
CA ARG A 344 24.24 15.49 6.85
C ARG A 344 23.27 14.46 7.42
N GLY A 345 23.68 13.69 8.44
CA GLY A 345 22.84 12.68 9.07
C GLY A 345 21.56 13.28 9.66
N ARG A 346 21.67 14.43 10.34
CA ARG A 346 20.50 15.17 10.85
C ARG A 346 19.55 15.63 9.72
N LYS A 347 20.09 16.11 8.60
CA LYS A 347 19.27 16.48 7.42
C LYS A 347 18.56 15.27 6.82
N LEU A 348 19.28 14.15 6.66
CA LEU A 348 18.72 12.91 6.15
C LEU A 348 17.62 12.35 7.05
N GLN A 349 17.78 12.44 8.38
CA GLN A 349 16.74 12.01 9.32
C GLN A 349 15.46 12.85 9.22
N ARG A 350 15.57 14.18 9.02
CA ARG A 350 14.40 15.03 8.74
C ARG A 350 13.71 14.61 7.44
N LEU A 351 14.49 14.39 6.37
CA LEU A 351 13.94 13.90 5.10
C LEU A 351 13.26 12.53 5.28
N ARG A 352 13.88 11.58 5.98
CA ARG A 352 13.30 10.26 6.25
C ARG A 352 11.94 10.38 6.93
N SER A 353 11.83 11.20 7.98
CA SER A 353 10.59 11.39 8.72
C SER A 353 9.44 11.96 7.87
N GLU A 354 9.76 12.77 6.86
CA GLU A 354 8.75 13.34 5.95
C GLU A 354 8.43 12.41 4.78
N ARG A 355 9.48 11.90 4.11
CA ARG A 355 9.40 11.22 2.83
C ARG A 355 8.84 9.82 2.97
N VAL A 356 9.32 9.06 3.95
CA VAL A 356 8.87 7.68 4.15
C VAL A 356 7.43 7.66 4.68
N GLU A 357 7.11 8.50 5.68
CA GLU A 357 5.74 8.62 6.20
C GLU A 357 4.74 9.04 5.11
N ARG A 358 5.13 9.95 4.20
CA ARG A 358 4.30 10.31 3.05
C ARG A 358 3.97 9.11 2.17
N THR A 359 4.90 8.20 1.92
CA THR A 359 4.62 7.00 1.12
C THR A 359 3.60 6.09 1.83
N PHE A 360 3.72 5.91 3.16
CA PHE A 360 2.74 5.15 3.92
C PHE A 360 1.37 5.81 3.95
N ALA A 361 1.28 7.14 4.06
CA ALA A 361 0.01 7.85 3.96
C ALA A 361 -0.66 7.58 2.61
N HIS A 362 0.12 7.60 1.51
CA HIS A 362 -0.40 7.30 0.19
C HIS A 362 -0.84 5.84 0.01
N LEU A 363 -0.06 4.88 0.51
CA LEU A 363 -0.34 3.46 0.39
C LEU A 363 -1.49 3.00 1.30
N CYS A 364 -1.40 3.36 2.58
CA CYS A 364 -2.26 2.81 3.61
C CYS A 364 -3.54 3.62 3.79
N ASP A 365 -3.47 4.95 3.69
CA ASP A 365 -4.62 5.81 3.95
C ASP A 365 -5.38 6.07 2.65
N THR A 366 -4.79 6.77 1.67
CA THR A 366 -5.48 7.00 0.38
C THR A 366 -5.58 5.73 -0.48
N GLY A 367 -4.60 4.84 -0.39
CA GLY A 367 -4.57 3.56 -1.12
C GLY A 367 -5.29 2.42 -0.39
N GLY A 368 -5.77 2.65 0.83
CA GLY A 368 -6.57 1.68 1.59
C GLY A 368 -5.82 0.39 2.00
N ALA A 369 -4.48 0.39 1.98
CA ALA A 369 -3.69 -0.80 2.32
C ALA A 369 -3.61 -1.09 3.84
N ARG A 370 -3.98 -0.14 4.72
CA ARG A 370 -3.86 -0.26 6.20
C ARG A 370 -4.46 -1.53 6.78
N ARG A 371 -5.56 -1.98 6.20
CA ARG A 371 -6.21 -3.27 6.49
C ARG A 371 -6.17 -4.12 5.23
N THR A 372 -5.84 -5.40 5.38
CA THR A 372 -5.95 -6.38 4.31
C THR A 372 -7.17 -7.26 4.52
N TRP A 373 -7.85 -7.56 3.41
CA TRP A 373 -8.93 -8.54 3.33
C TRP A 373 -8.44 -9.89 2.78
N LEU A 374 -7.16 -9.95 2.45
CA LEU A 374 -6.48 -11.15 1.97
C LEU A 374 -5.85 -11.89 3.14
N ARG A 375 -5.68 -13.20 2.94
CA ARG A 375 -5.08 -14.13 3.89
C ARG A 375 -3.89 -14.80 3.22
N GLY A 376 -2.85 -15.07 3.98
CA GLY A 376 -1.59 -15.59 3.47
C GLY A 376 -0.62 -14.48 3.04
N LEU A 377 0.65 -14.63 3.44
CA LEU A 377 1.70 -13.63 3.28
C LEU A 377 1.87 -13.20 1.83
N GLU A 378 1.93 -14.16 0.91
CA GLU A 378 2.14 -13.90 -0.52
C GLU A 378 1.01 -13.05 -1.12
N LYS A 379 -0.25 -13.33 -0.77
CA LYS A 379 -1.40 -12.54 -1.29
C LYS A 379 -1.38 -11.12 -0.77
N VAL A 380 -1.01 -10.95 0.50
CA VAL A 380 -0.84 -9.62 1.12
C VAL A 380 0.31 -8.86 0.45
N GLN A 381 1.43 -9.53 0.21
CA GLN A 381 2.59 -8.98 -0.52
C GLN A 381 2.19 -8.51 -1.93
N LYS A 382 1.50 -9.36 -2.72
CA LYS A 382 1.01 -8.99 -4.07
C LYS A 382 0.15 -7.73 -4.04
N ARG A 383 -0.78 -7.63 -3.09
CA ARG A 383 -1.66 -6.46 -2.94
C ARG A 383 -0.88 -5.21 -2.55
N TYR A 384 0.00 -5.32 -1.56
CA TYR A 384 0.76 -4.18 -1.05
C TYR A 384 1.74 -3.66 -2.11
N MET A 385 2.48 -4.56 -2.77
CA MET A 385 3.36 -4.21 -3.88
C MET A 385 2.57 -3.56 -5.02
N SER A 386 1.39 -4.07 -5.40
CA SER A 386 0.58 -3.44 -6.45
C SER A 386 0.20 -1.98 -6.14
N ALA A 387 -0.04 -1.66 -4.85
CA ALA A 387 -0.25 -0.29 -4.42
C ALA A 387 1.03 0.56 -4.51
N ALA A 388 2.21 -0.02 -4.23
CA ALA A 388 3.51 0.65 -4.42
C ALA A 388 3.82 0.92 -5.90
N ILE A 389 3.49 -0.02 -6.79
CA ILE A 389 3.57 0.18 -8.24
C ILE A 389 2.71 1.37 -8.66
N ALA A 390 1.45 1.40 -8.21
CA ALA A 390 0.52 2.49 -8.53
C ALA A 390 0.98 3.84 -7.96
N HIS A 391 1.59 3.84 -6.76
CA HIS A 391 2.20 5.03 -6.18
C HIS A 391 3.33 5.59 -7.06
N ASN A 392 4.28 4.74 -7.45
CA ASN A 392 5.41 5.11 -8.30
C ASN A 392 4.92 5.62 -9.68
N LEU A 393 3.94 4.94 -10.27
CA LEU A 393 3.28 5.35 -11.50
C LEU A 393 2.63 6.73 -11.34
N GLY A 394 2.00 6.99 -10.20
CA GLY A 394 1.47 8.31 -9.84
C GLY A 394 2.55 9.42 -9.79
N GLN A 395 3.78 9.11 -9.39
CA GLN A 395 4.89 10.07 -9.43
C GLN A 395 5.28 10.42 -10.88
N VAL A 396 5.33 9.42 -11.76
CA VAL A 396 5.58 9.64 -13.20
C VAL A 396 4.45 10.48 -13.80
N MET A 397 3.19 10.12 -13.51
CA MET A 397 2.02 10.86 -13.98
C MET A 397 2.01 12.30 -13.47
N ARG A 398 2.45 12.55 -12.23
CA ARG A 398 2.60 13.90 -11.69
C ARG A 398 3.64 14.71 -12.45
N LYS A 399 4.75 14.11 -12.86
CA LYS A 399 5.76 14.80 -13.70
C LYS A 399 5.22 15.10 -15.10
N LEU A 400 4.45 14.18 -15.69
CA LEU A 400 3.94 14.31 -17.05
C LEU A 400 2.72 15.24 -17.16
N THR A 401 1.85 15.28 -16.16
CA THR A 401 0.54 15.98 -16.23
C THR A 401 0.39 17.08 -15.17
N GLY A 402 1.34 17.22 -14.25
CA GLY A 402 1.23 18.08 -13.07
C GLY A 402 0.43 17.45 -11.92
N ALA A 403 -0.31 16.36 -12.16
CA ALA A 403 -1.17 15.69 -11.18
C ALA A 403 -0.83 14.20 -11.05
N GLY A 404 -0.75 13.70 -9.82
CA GLY A 404 -0.52 12.27 -9.57
C GLY A 404 -1.78 11.40 -9.61
N LYS A 405 -2.98 12.02 -9.54
CA LYS A 405 -4.28 11.35 -9.63
C LYS A 405 -5.26 12.20 -10.46
N PRO A 406 -6.28 11.60 -11.11
CA PRO A 406 -7.24 12.30 -11.96
C PRO A 406 -7.95 13.47 -11.26
N ARG A 407 -8.37 13.29 -10.00
CA ARG A 407 -9.06 14.33 -9.23
C ARG A 407 -8.24 15.62 -9.11
N TYR A 408 -6.92 15.51 -8.93
CA TYR A 408 -6.06 16.69 -8.85
C TYR A 408 -5.87 17.38 -10.19
N LEU A 409 -5.93 16.65 -11.31
CA LEU A 409 -5.85 17.25 -12.63
C LEU A 409 -7.07 18.13 -12.92
N ALA A 410 -8.26 17.70 -12.52
CA ALA A 410 -9.48 18.49 -12.62
C ALA A 410 -9.36 19.81 -11.84
N VAL A 411 -8.88 19.75 -10.60
CA VAL A 411 -8.65 20.95 -9.76
C VAL A 411 -7.59 21.88 -10.35
N LEU A 412 -6.53 21.34 -10.97
CA LEU A 412 -5.52 22.17 -11.64
C LEU A 412 -6.10 22.87 -12.88
N ALA A 413 -6.92 22.16 -13.66
CA ALA A 413 -7.60 22.75 -14.82
C ALA A 413 -8.55 23.87 -14.39
N GLU A 414 -9.31 23.69 -13.31
CA GLU A 414 -10.16 24.74 -12.71
C GLU A 414 -9.33 25.98 -12.30
N ARG A 415 -8.20 25.77 -11.60
CA ARG A 415 -7.32 26.87 -11.16
C ARG A 415 -6.64 27.60 -12.32
N ALA A 416 -6.27 26.89 -13.38
CA ALA A 416 -5.73 27.51 -14.58
C ALA A 416 -6.82 28.35 -15.27
N PHE A 417 -8.02 27.81 -15.42
CA PHE A 417 -9.16 28.51 -15.99
C PHE A 417 -9.53 29.76 -15.18
N SER A 418 -9.52 29.70 -13.84
CA SER A 418 -9.78 30.87 -13.00
C SER A 418 -8.71 31.96 -13.13
N ARG A 419 -7.45 31.61 -13.43
CA ARG A 419 -6.36 32.58 -13.65
C ARG A 419 -6.43 33.24 -15.01
N PHE A 420 -6.85 32.53 -16.05
CA PHE A 420 -7.07 33.08 -17.39
C PHE A 420 -8.43 33.78 -17.55
N GLY A 421 -9.45 33.37 -16.80
CA GLY A 421 -10.76 34.03 -16.75
C GLY A 421 -10.74 35.45 -16.19
N VAL A 422 -9.70 35.80 -15.41
CA VAL A 422 -9.46 37.19 -14.99
C VAL A 422 -8.94 38.06 -16.15
N PHE A 423 -8.31 37.48 -17.17
CA PHE A 423 -7.86 38.20 -18.37
C PHE A 423 -8.99 38.48 -19.37
N TRP A 424 -10.05 37.66 -19.36
CA TRP A 424 -11.26 37.84 -20.18
C TRP A 424 -12.38 38.62 -19.49
N ALA A 425 -12.14 39.16 -18.29
CA ALA A 425 -13.06 40.07 -17.62
C ALA A 425 -12.77 41.57 -17.92
N GLY A 426 -11.80 41.86 -18.80
CA GLY A 426 -11.46 43.22 -19.23
C GLY A 426 -12.20 43.70 -20.49
N TRP A 427 -12.94 42.83 -21.18
CA TRP A 427 -13.66 43.12 -22.43
C TRP A 427 -15.09 42.57 -22.38
N ALA A 428 -15.88 43.04 -21.42
CA ALA A 428 -17.34 42.92 -21.47
C ALA A 428 -17.95 44.13 -20.74
N PRO A 429 -18.97 44.81 -21.30
CA PRO A 429 -19.62 45.91 -20.63
C PRO A 429 -20.40 45.38 -19.41
N THR A 430 -19.90 45.74 -18.23
CA THR A 430 -20.63 45.91 -16.96
C THR A 430 -21.98 45.19 -16.85
N VAL A 431 -21.95 43.88 -16.59
CA VAL A 431 -23.06 43.21 -15.90
C VAL A 431 -22.79 43.25 -14.40
N ARG A 432 -23.65 44.00 -13.70
CA ARG A 432 -23.65 44.28 -12.26
C ARG A 432 -23.61 42.97 -11.45
N LEU A 433 -22.49 42.71 -10.78
CA LEU A 433 -22.32 41.61 -9.83
C LEU A 433 -23.19 41.85 -8.58
N LEU A 434 -24.17 40.96 -8.35
CA LEU A 434 -24.81 40.80 -7.05
C LEU A 434 -23.82 40.08 -6.10
N LYS A 435 -23.69 40.63 -4.89
CA LYS A 435 -22.77 40.21 -3.82
C LYS A 435 -22.92 38.71 -3.46
N PRO A 436 -21.83 38.01 -3.12
CA PRO A 436 -21.91 36.69 -2.52
C PRO A 436 -22.40 36.80 -1.06
N TRP A 437 -23.48 36.09 -0.75
CA TRP A 437 -23.90 35.81 0.61
C TRP A 437 -22.88 34.88 1.28
N THR A 438 -22.17 35.40 2.27
CA THR A 438 -21.42 34.62 3.26
C THR A 438 -22.39 34.20 4.36
N HIS A 439 -22.52 32.90 4.68
CA HIS A 439 -22.79 32.40 6.03
C HIS A 439 -22.28 30.94 6.16
N PRO A 440 -21.67 30.57 7.29
CA PRO A 440 -21.02 29.28 7.51
C PRO A 440 -22.03 28.21 7.95
N ILE A 441 -21.97 27.02 7.35
CA ILE A 441 -22.72 25.85 7.82
C ILE A 441 -21.87 25.16 8.89
N CYS A 442 -22.23 25.36 10.15
CA CYS A 442 -21.81 24.53 11.27
C CYS A 442 -22.42 23.12 11.12
N ILE A 443 -21.58 22.09 11.02
CA ILE A 443 -22.01 20.69 11.11
C ILE A 443 -21.82 20.27 12.57
N HIS A 444 -22.90 20.33 13.36
CA HIS A 444 -22.95 19.66 14.66
C HIS A 444 -23.31 18.18 14.47
N THR A 445 -22.48 17.37 15.10
CA THR A 445 -22.71 16.00 15.55
C THR A 445 -24.07 15.79 16.21
N GLU A 446 -24.91 14.90 15.67
CA GLU A 446 -25.85 14.06 16.43
C GLU A 446 -26.58 13.08 15.48
N PHE A 447 -26.08 11.85 15.39
CA PHE A 447 -26.85 10.69 14.91
C PHE A 447 -26.46 9.49 15.76
N LYS A 448 -27.04 9.44 16.97
CA LYS A 448 -27.20 8.22 17.77
C LYS A 448 -28.70 8.09 18.07
N ASN A 449 -29.19 6.87 17.92
CA ASN A 449 -30.48 6.37 18.38
C ASN A 449 -31.69 6.57 17.43
N ALA A 450 -31.81 5.66 16.46
CA ALA A 450 -33.09 5.28 15.88
C ALA A 450 -33.04 3.85 15.35
N ILE A 451 -32.85 2.86 16.24
CA ILE A 451 -33.27 1.47 16.02
C ILE A 451 -33.80 0.95 17.37
N ALA A 452 -35.06 1.27 17.63
CA ALA A 452 -35.94 0.62 18.59
C ALA A 452 -37.36 0.77 18.05
N ALA A 453 -37.74 -0.20 17.22
CA ALA A 453 -39.11 -0.58 16.85
C ALA A 453 -39.03 -1.98 16.25
#